data_AF-A0A8S3HGX2-F1
#
_entry.id   AF-A0A8S3HGX2-F1
#
_cell.length_a   1.000
_cell.length_b   1.000
_cell.length_c   1.000
_cell.angle_alpha   90.00
_cell.angle_beta   90.00
_cell.angle_gamma   90.00
#
_symmetry.space_group_name_H-M   'P 1'
#
loop_
_entity.id
_entity.type
_entity.pdbx_description
1 polymer ?
#
loop_
_entity_poly.entity_id
_entity_poly.type
_entity_poly.pdbx_seq_one_letter_code
_entity_poly.pdbx_strand_id
1 'polypeptide(L)'
;MCRLVITEILSQSTINDRIQCIEKWGTVADICRYLRNFNGVLQIMAAFVNSSVYRLKQTWDRTSKQSKHVINKLQSLVHSDGKFKNLRDTLTKVDPPCIPYLGLYLSDLTFIEESSQDMSEFQSVNFSKMRMHGHERIELITNLG
;
A
#
# COMPACT_ATOMS: atom_id res chain seq x y z
N MET A 1 11.28 -2.27 2.66
CA MET A 1 11.17 -3.04 1.41
C MET A 1 11.32 -2.15 0.17
N CYS A 2 10.60 -1.02 0.08
CA CYS A 2 10.74 -0.06 -1.05
C CYS A 2 12.19 0.32 -1.39
N ARG A 3 13.02 0.71 -0.41
CA ARG A 3 14.44 1.05 -0.63
C ARG A 3 15.24 -0.10 -1.27
N LEU A 4 14.97 -1.34 -0.87
CA LEU A 4 15.67 -2.52 -1.41
C LEU A 4 15.39 -2.65 -2.90
N VAL A 5 14.11 -2.56 -3.30
CA VAL A 5 13.70 -2.64 -4.71
C VAL A 5 14.35 -1.52 -5.53
N ILE A 6 14.34 -0.28 -5.02
CA ILE A 6 14.97 0.87 -5.68
C ILE A 6 16.48 0.60 -5.88
N THR A 7 17.18 0.20 -4.82
CA THR A 7 18.62 -0.05 -4.88
C THR A 7 18.96 -1.20 -5.83
N GLU A 8 18.20 -2.31 -5.80
CA GLU A 8 18.43 -3.47 -6.69
C GLU A 8 18.22 -3.12 -8.17
N ILE A 9 17.25 -2.26 -8.49
CA ILE A 9 17.05 -1.78 -9.87
C ILE A 9 18.19 -0.86 -10.29
N LEU A 10 18.57 0.09 -9.42
CA LEU A 10 19.60 1.09 -9.74
C LEU A 10 21.01 0.51 -9.77
N SER A 11 21.26 -0.62 -9.11
CA SER A 11 22.55 -1.32 -9.14
C SER A 11 22.81 -2.08 -10.44
N GLN A 12 21.80 -2.28 -11.29
CA GLN A 12 21.97 -3.01 -12.55
C GLN A 12 22.65 -2.13 -13.61
N SER A 13 23.78 -2.62 -14.13
CA SER A 13 24.61 -1.90 -15.10
C SER A 13 23.93 -1.72 -16.45
N THR A 14 23.27 -2.76 -16.97
CA THR A 14 22.68 -2.74 -18.31
C THR A 14 21.18 -2.43 -18.30
N ILE A 15 20.66 -1.93 -19.42
CA ILE A 15 19.22 -1.71 -19.60
C ILE A 15 18.45 -3.04 -19.50
N ASN A 16 18.99 -4.12 -20.06
CA ASN A 16 18.31 -5.41 -20.07
C ASN A 16 18.18 -6.00 -18.67
N ASP A 17 19.24 -5.91 -17.84
CA ASP A 17 19.21 -6.38 -16.46
C ASP A 17 18.21 -5.55 -15.61
N ARG A 18 18.14 -4.23 -15.85
CA ARG A 18 17.12 -3.38 -15.21
C ARG A 18 15.70 -3.79 -15.60
N ILE A 19 15.45 -4.10 -16.87
CA ILE A 19 14.14 -4.57 -17.33
C ILE A 19 13.78 -5.87 -16.61
N GLN A 20 14.67 -6.87 -16.62
CA GLN A 20 14.43 -8.14 -15.94
C GLN A 20 14.17 -7.96 -14.44
N CYS A 21 14.91 -7.06 -13.78
CA CYS A 21 14.71 -6.72 -12.37
C CYS A 21 13.33 -6.10 -12.12
N ILE A 22 12.90 -5.14 -12.95
CA ILE A 22 11.57 -4.51 -12.87
C ILE A 22 10.46 -5.55 -13.08
N GLU A 23 10.58 -6.42 -14.08
CA GLU A 23 9.57 -7.44 -14.39
C GLU A 23 9.47 -8.51 -13.29
N LYS A 24 10.62 -8.92 -12.73
CA LYS A 24 10.68 -9.77 -11.54
C LYS A 24 9.93 -9.14 -10.38
N TRP A 25 10.22 -7.87 -10.05
CA TRP A 25 9.54 -7.18 -8.95
C TRP A 25 8.05 -6.95 -9.22
N GLY A 26 7.66 -6.71 -10.48
CA GLY A 26 6.25 -6.67 -10.87
C GLY A 26 5.53 -8.01 -10.62
N THR A 27 6.21 -9.12 -10.92
CA THR A 27 5.70 -10.48 -10.64
C THR A 27 5.59 -10.73 -9.13
N VAL A 28 6.62 -10.36 -8.36
CA VAL A 28 6.58 -10.46 -6.89
C VAL A 28 5.43 -9.64 -6.31
N ALA A 29 5.16 -8.45 -6.84
CA ALA A 29 4.04 -7.64 -6.39
C ALA A 29 2.68 -8.29 -6.69
N ASP A 30 2.51 -8.95 -7.83
CA ASP A 30 1.26 -9.68 -8.13
C ASP A 30 1.11 -10.92 -7.23
N ILE A 31 2.22 -11.60 -6.89
CA ILE A 31 2.21 -12.66 -5.88
C ILE A 31 1.82 -12.10 -4.50
N CYS A 32 2.35 -10.94 -4.10
CA CYS A 32 1.90 -10.27 -2.87
C CYS A 32 0.40 -9.98 -2.88
N ARG A 33 -0.16 -9.53 -4.01
CA ARG A 33 -1.61 -9.32 -4.17
C ARG A 33 -2.36 -10.65 -4.01
N TYR A 34 -1.92 -11.71 -4.67
CA TYR A 34 -2.53 -13.03 -4.58
C TYR A 34 -2.55 -13.57 -3.14
N LEU A 35 -1.46 -13.35 -2.39
CA LEU A 35 -1.33 -13.69 -0.98
C LEU A 35 -2.01 -12.69 -0.03
N ARG A 36 -2.78 -11.73 -0.57
CA ARG A 36 -3.49 -10.68 0.20
C ARG A 36 -2.54 -9.84 1.07
N ASN A 37 -1.28 -9.75 0.68
CA ASN A 37 -0.27 -8.90 1.31
C ASN A 37 -0.22 -7.54 0.61
N PHE A 38 -1.18 -6.68 0.93
CA PHE A 38 -1.32 -5.36 0.32
C PHE A 38 -0.23 -4.38 0.74
N ASN A 39 0.34 -4.54 1.93
CA ASN A 39 1.52 -3.78 2.32
C ASN A 39 2.71 -4.06 1.38
N GLY A 40 2.93 -5.34 1.02
CA GLY A 40 3.96 -5.74 0.06
C GLY A 40 3.74 -5.12 -1.33
N VAL A 41 2.49 -5.15 -1.83
CA VAL A 41 2.12 -4.50 -3.09
C VAL A 41 2.46 -3.01 -3.04
N LEU A 42 2.01 -2.31 -1.99
CA LEU A 42 2.27 -0.87 -1.83
C LEU A 42 3.77 -0.56 -1.81
N GLN A 43 4.56 -1.33 -1.08
CA GLN A 43 6.01 -1.11 -0.97
C GLN A 43 6.74 -1.23 -2.32
N ILE A 44 6.35 -2.20 -3.16
CA ILE A 44 6.96 -2.39 -4.48
C ILE A 44 6.46 -1.32 -5.46
N MET A 45 5.16 -1.00 -5.44
CA MET A 45 4.62 0.07 -6.30
C MET A 45 5.23 1.44 -5.95
N ALA A 46 5.42 1.73 -4.66
CA ALA A 46 6.10 2.93 -4.19
C ALA A 46 7.55 3.03 -4.71
N ALA A 47 8.24 1.90 -4.85
CA ALA A 47 9.57 1.87 -5.45
C ALA A 47 9.54 2.20 -6.95
N PHE A 48 8.55 1.71 -7.69
CA PHE A 48 8.43 1.99 -9.13
C PHE A 48 8.04 3.44 -9.45
N VAL A 49 7.22 4.08 -8.61
CA VAL A 49 6.87 5.51 -8.76
C VAL A 49 7.88 6.45 -8.13
N ASN A 50 8.87 5.93 -7.38
CA ASN A 50 9.97 6.74 -6.88
C ASN A 50 10.67 7.44 -8.04
N SER A 51 10.93 8.74 -7.91
CA SER A 51 11.51 9.57 -8.97
C SER A 51 12.80 8.99 -9.55
N SER A 52 13.57 8.23 -8.76
CA SER A 52 14.81 7.61 -9.22
C SER A 52 14.63 6.42 -10.15
N VAL A 53 13.54 5.68 -10.01
CA VAL A 53 13.19 4.56 -10.89
C VAL A 53 12.29 5.05 -12.02
N TYR A 54 11.32 5.91 -11.73
CA TYR A 54 10.34 6.42 -12.69
C TYR A 54 10.97 7.20 -13.86
N ARG A 55 12.12 7.85 -13.63
CA ARG A 55 12.86 8.61 -14.66
C ARG A 55 13.57 7.74 -15.70
N LEU A 56 13.69 6.43 -15.49
CA LEU A 56 14.42 5.51 -16.38
C LEU A 56 13.63 5.20 -17.68
N LYS A 57 13.30 6.23 -18.46
CA LYS A 57 12.37 6.13 -19.61
C LYS A 57 12.75 5.04 -20.60
N GLN A 58 14.01 4.96 -21.00
CA GLN A 58 14.49 3.92 -21.92
C GLN A 58 14.30 2.49 -21.40
N THR A 59 14.38 2.28 -20.08
CA THR A 59 14.15 0.98 -19.45
C THR A 59 12.65 0.66 -19.43
N TRP A 60 11.83 1.63 -19.00
CA TRP A 60 10.38 1.49 -19.02
C TRP A 60 9.86 1.25 -20.42
N ASP A 61 10.29 1.98 -21.44
CA ASP A 61 9.82 1.83 -22.82
C ASP A 61 9.97 0.41 -23.34
N ARG A 62 11.08 -0.26 -22.99
CA ARG A 62 11.42 -1.62 -23.40
C ARG A 62 10.89 -2.73 -22.48
N THR A 63 10.32 -2.37 -21.32
CA THR A 63 9.63 -3.33 -20.44
C THR A 63 8.39 -3.87 -21.17
N SER A 64 8.12 -5.17 -21.04
CA SER A 64 7.04 -5.82 -21.80
C SER A 64 5.67 -5.20 -21.49
N LYS A 65 4.79 -5.20 -22.51
CA LYS A 65 3.43 -4.67 -22.39
C LYS A 65 2.63 -5.39 -21.30
N GLN A 66 2.85 -6.71 -21.16
CA GLN A 66 2.19 -7.53 -20.14
C GLN A 66 2.61 -7.10 -18.73
N SER A 67 3.92 -6.96 -18.47
CA SER A 67 4.42 -6.50 -17.17
C SER A 67 3.91 -5.10 -16.82
N LYS A 68 3.93 -4.16 -17.79
CA LYS A 68 3.35 -2.82 -17.60
C LYS A 68 1.88 -2.87 -17.22
N HIS A 69 1.09 -3.72 -17.87
CA HIS A 69 -0.34 -3.87 -17.57
C HIS A 69 -0.58 -4.35 -16.14
N VAL A 70 0.18 -5.36 -15.68
CA VAL A 70 0.11 -5.85 -14.30
C VAL A 70 0.51 -4.74 -13.32
N ILE A 71 1.63 -4.07 -13.57
CA ILE A 71 2.12 -2.96 -12.71
C ILE A 71 1.08 -1.85 -12.62
N ASN A 72 0.48 -1.42 -13.73
CA ASN A 72 -0.52 -0.35 -13.73
C ASN A 72 -1.78 -0.74 -12.93
N LYS A 73 -2.23 -2.00 -13.05
CA LYS A 73 -3.34 -2.52 -12.23
C LYS A 73 -3.00 -2.49 -10.74
N LEU A 74 -1.79 -2.93 -10.38
CA LEU A 74 -1.33 -2.92 -8.98
C LEU A 74 -1.17 -1.50 -8.44
N GLN A 75 -0.66 -0.56 -9.26
CA GLN A 75 -0.60 0.86 -8.90
C GLN A 75 -2.00 1.44 -8.64
N SER A 76 -2.98 1.11 -9.48
CA SER A 76 -4.37 1.55 -9.28
C SER A 76 -4.98 0.99 -7.99
N LEU A 77 -4.69 -0.27 -7.65
CA LEU A 77 -5.15 -0.91 -6.42
C LEU A 77 -4.66 -0.15 -5.17
N VAL A 78 -3.39 0.25 -5.14
CA VAL A 78 -2.76 0.91 -3.97
C VAL A 78 -2.62 2.42 -4.11
N HIS A 79 -3.31 3.03 -5.06
CA HIS A 79 -3.24 4.47 -5.30
C HIS A 79 -3.75 5.24 -4.09
N SER A 80 -3.11 6.36 -3.74
CA SER A 80 -3.45 7.15 -2.54
C SER A 80 -4.72 7.98 -2.66
N ASP A 81 -5.28 8.12 -3.87
CA ASP A 81 -6.48 8.92 -4.12
C ASP A 81 -7.66 8.48 -3.25
N GLY A 82 -8.41 9.47 -2.76
CA GLY A 82 -9.53 9.24 -1.86
C GLY A 82 -9.13 8.51 -0.57
N LYS A 83 -7.93 8.82 -0.02
CA LYS A 83 -7.35 8.14 1.15
C LYS A 83 -7.24 6.63 0.93
N PHE A 84 -6.71 6.24 -0.23
CA PHE A 84 -6.59 4.85 -0.70
C PHE A 84 -7.93 4.13 -0.87
N LYS A 85 -8.89 4.78 -1.53
CA LYS A 85 -10.25 4.25 -1.73
C LYS A 85 -10.26 2.81 -2.27
N ASN A 86 -9.52 2.54 -3.34
CA ASN A 86 -9.50 1.21 -3.96
C ASN A 86 -8.96 0.11 -3.03
N LEU A 87 -7.95 0.44 -2.22
CA LEU A 87 -7.39 -0.47 -1.25
C LEU A 87 -8.38 -0.72 -0.11
N ARG A 88 -9.05 0.31 0.40
CA ARG A 88 -10.12 0.19 1.41
C ARG A 88 -11.28 -0.67 0.90
N ASP A 89 -11.76 -0.40 -0.31
CA ASP A 89 -12.82 -1.18 -0.97
C ASP A 89 -12.42 -2.66 -1.17
N THR A 90 -11.13 -2.94 -1.27
CA THR A 90 -10.61 -4.31 -1.36
C THR A 90 -10.55 -4.97 0.02
N LEU A 91 -10.07 -4.24 1.05
CA LEU A 91 -9.97 -4.74 2.42
C LEU A 91 -11.33 -5.06 3.05
N THR A 92 -12.40 -4.37 2.65
CA THR A 92 -13.77 -4.68 3.12
C THR A 92 -14.35 -5.98 2.53
N LYS A 93 -13.76 -6.50 1.45
CA LYS A 93 -14.27 -7.68 0.71
C LYS A 93 -13.32 -8.87 0.79
N VAL A 94 -12.12 -8.66 1.32
CA VAL A 94 -11.10 -9.70 1.38
C VAL A 94 -11.36 -10.57 2.60
N ASP A 95 -11.38 -11.88 2.40
CA ASP A 95 -11.39 -12.78 3.54
C ASP A 95 -10.01 -12.72 4.25
N PRO A 96 -9.98 -12.73 5.58
CA PRO A 96 -8.74 -12.95 6.32
C PRO A 96 -8.12 -14.33 6.03
N PRO A 97 -6.82 -14.53 6.31
CA PRO A 97 -5.86 -13.52 6.76
C PRO A 97 -5.40 -12.65 5.58
N CYS A 98 -5.13 -11.37 5.86
CA CYS A 98 -4.47 -10.45 4.93
C CYS A 98 -3.48 -9.55 5.67
N ILE A 99 -2.56 -8.92 4.93
CA ILE A 99 -1.61 -7.95 5.51
C ILE A 99 -1.94 -6.58 4.91
N PRO A 100 -2.73 -5.75 5.62
CA PRO A 100 -3.11 -4.44 5.12
C PRO A 100 -1.96 -3.42 5.25
N TYR A 101 -2.10 -2.28 4.58
CA TYR A 101 -1.21 -1.14 4.81
C TYR A 101 -1.60 -0.42 6.11
N LEU A 102 -0.76 -0.55 7.14
CA LEU A 102 -1.02 0.00 8.47
C LEU A 102 -1.23 1.53 8.48
N GLY A 103 -0.63 2.25 7.52
CA GLY A 103 -0.79 3.70 7.42
C GLY A 103 -2.23 4.16 7.18
N LEU A 104 -3.13 3.30 6.68
CA LEU A 104 -4.56 3.60 6.59
C LEU A 104 -5.18 3.81 7.96
N TYR A 105 -5.11 2.76 8.78
CA TYR A 105 -5.66 2.75 10.13
C TYR A 105 -5.00 3.80 11.02
N LEU A 106 -3.69 4.00 10.89
CA LEU A 106 -3.00 5.06 11.64
C LEU A 106 -3.51 6.45 11.26
N SER A 107 -3.75 6.70 9.97
CA SER A 107 -4.31 8.00 9.53
C SER A 107 -5.73 8.22 10.07
N ASP A 108 -6.54 7.17 10.12
CA ASP A 108 -7.90 7.25 10.66
C ASP A 108 -7.90 7.43 12.18
N LEU A 109 -7.03 6.72 12.90
CA LEU A 109 -6.84 6.89 14.33
C LEU A 109 -6.34 8.30 14.68
N THR A 110 -5.39 8.86 13.92
CA THR A 110 -4.95 10.25 14.08
C THR A 110 -6.09 11.22 13.82
N PHE A 111 -6.92 10.99 12.79
CA PHE A 111 -8.07 11.84 12.51
C PHE A 111 -9.12 11.81 13.64
N ILE A 112 -9.40 10.63 14.21
CA ILE A 112 -10.30 10.50 15.38
C ILE A 112 -9.73 11.25 16.59
N GLU A 113 -8.42 11.15 16.80
CA GLU A 113 -7.72 11.80 17.90
C GLU A 113 -7.82 13.33 17.82
N GLU A 114 -7.61 13.89 16.63
CA GLU A 114 -7.59 15.33 16.40
C GLU A 114 -9.00 15.95 16.29
N SER A 115 -10.00 15.17 15.87
CA SER A 115 -11.36 15.68 15.62
C SER A 115 -12.27 15.70 16.86
N SER A 116 -11.87 15.08 17.97
CA SER A 116 -12.71 14.98 19.17
C SER A 116 -11.91 14.92 20.47
N GLN A 117 -12.43 15.55 21.52
CA GLN A 117 -11.83 15.53 22.86
C GLN A 117 -12.12 14.21 23.59
N ASP A 118 -11.18 13.79 24.45
CA ASP A 118 -11.33 12.60 25.31
C ASP A 118 -12.44 12.75 26.35
N MET A 119 -12.71 13.99 26.76
CA MET A 119 -13.72 14.33 27.74
C MET A 119 -14.87 15.06 27.05
N SER A 120 -16.08 14.74 27.48
CA SER A 120 -17.30 15.48 27.13
C SER A 120 -17.35 16.81 27.88
N GLU A 121 -18.29 17.68 27.48
CA GLU A 121 -18.57 18.97 28.12
C GLU A 121 -18.85 18.83 29.63
N PHE A 122 -19.38 17.70 30.07
CA PHE A 122 -19.68 17.40 31.48
C PHE A 122 -18.50 16.76 32.25
N GLN A 123 -17.27 16.84 31.73
CA GLN A 123 -16.09 16.19 32.31
C GLN A 123 -16.25 14.67 32.52
N SER A 124 -17.03 14.02 31.66
CA SER A 124 -17.14 12.55 31.61
C SER A 124 -16.48 12.00 30.34
N VAL A 125 -16.04 10.74 30.37
CA VAL A 125 -15.36 10.10 29.22
C VAL A 125 -16.22 10.15 27.95
N ASN A 126 -15.63 10.56 26.83
CA ASN A 126 -16.28 10.56 25.53
C ASN A 126 -16.32 9.14 24.93
N PHE A 127 -17.35 8.37 25.32
CA PHE A 127 -17.53 7.01 24.81
C PHE A 127 -17.75 6.92 23.29
N SER A 128 -18.16 7.99 22.63
CA SER A 128 -18.27 8.02 21.17
C SER A 128 -16.90 7.98 20.51
N LYS A 129 -15.94 8.78 21.00
CA LYS A 129 -14.53 8.71 20.56
C LYS A 129 -13.95 7.33 20.81
N MET A 130 -14.16 6.78 22.01
CA MET A 130 -13.67 5.44 22.39
C MET A 130 -14.21 4.33 21.48
N ARG A 131 -15.49 4.40 21.07
CA ARG A 131 -16.07 3.44 20.11
C ARG A 131 -15.43 3.53 18.73
N MET A 132 -15.11 4.73 18.24
CA MET A 132 -14.44 4.89 16.95
C MET A 132 -13.04 4.28 16.96
N HIS A 133 -12.23 4.51 18.00
CA HIS A 133 -10.94 3.83 18.17
C HIS A 133 -11.08 2.31 18.23
N GLY A 134 -12.11 1.82 18.93
CA GLY A 134 -12.42 0.40 19.03
C GLY A 134 -12.71 -0.22 17.66
N HIS A 135 -13.53 0.45 16.84
CA HIS A 135 -13.87 0.01 15.48
C HIS A 135 -12.61 -0.19 14.63
N GLU A 136 -11.78 0.85 14.48
CA GLU A 136 -10.56 0.81 13.66
C GLU A 136 -9.61 -0.32 14.10
N ARG A 137 -9.46 -0.51 15.41
CA ARG A 137 -8.63 -1.59 15.97
C ARG A 137 -9.19 -2.97 15.68
N ILE A 138 -10.49 -3.16 15.86
CA ILE A 138 -11.16 -4.45 15.58
C ILE A 138 -11.06 -4.78 14.09
N GLU A 139 -11.27 -3.81 13.20
CA GLU A 139 -11.15 -4.02 11.76
C GLU A 139 -9.72 -4.46 11.38
N LEU A 140 -8.70 -3.76 11.89
CA LEU A 140 -7.30 -4.13 11.67
C LEU A 140 -7.00 -5.55 12.17
N ILE A 141 -7.45 -5.91 13.38
CA ILE A 141 -7.25 -7.25 13.94
C ILE A 141 -7.95 -8.31 13.09
N THR A 142 -9.21 -8.06 12.73
CA THR A 142 -10.01 -8.98 11.90
C THR A 142 -9.33 -9.23 10.55
N ASN A 143 -8.76 -8.20 9.95
CA ASN A 143 -8.03 -8.33 8.69
C ASN A 143 -6.74 -9.15 8.84
N LEU A 144 -6.07 -9.10 9.99
CA LEU A 144 -4.84 -9.85 10.23
C LEU A 144 -5.07 -11.35 10.50
N GLY A 145 -6.23 -11.74 11.05
CA GLY A 145 -6.56 -13.13 11.37
C GLY A 145 -7.84 -13.27 12.18
#